data_AF-A0A4Q3UWV2-F1
#
_entry.id   AF-A0A4Q3UWV2-F1
#
_cell.length_a   1.000
_cell.length_b   1.000
_cell.length_c   1.000
_cell.angle_alpha   90.00
_cell.angle_beta   90.00
_cell.angle_gamma   90.00
#
_symmetry.space_group_name_H-M   'P 1'
#
loop_
_entity.id
_entity.type
_entity.pdbx_description
1 polymer ?
#
loop_
_entity_poly.entity_id
_entity_poly.type
_entity_poly.pdbx_seq_one_letter_code
_entity_poly.pdbx_strand_id
1 'polypeptide(L)' 'KWVQREGVVLRGAGVDEAPQCYKRLKDVLRGQGPTVRVLHTLTPIGVAMAGAREFDPYKD' A
#
# COMPACT_ATOMS: atom_id res chain seq x y z
N LYS A 1 9.38 6.26 -8.16
CA LYS A 1 8.24 7.11 -8.57
C LYS A 1 7.10 6.27 -9.16
N TRP A 2 6.47 5.40 -8.35
CA TRP A 2 5.35 4.56 -8.81
C TRP A 2 4.03 5.33 -8.73
N VAL A 3 3.79 5.98 -7.60
CA VAL A 3 2.58 6.78 -7.30
C VAL A 3 2.24 7.77 -8.41
N GLN A 4 3.21 8.58 -8.86
CA GLN A 4 3.02 9.55 -9.95
C GLN A 4 2.76 8.89 -11.32
N ARG A 5 3.32 7.71 -11.58
CA ARG A 5 3.17 7.02 -12.86
C ARG A 5 1.81 6.33 -12.98
N GLU A 6 1.32 5.80 -11.87
CA GLU A 6 0.00 5.14 -11.83
C GLU A 6 -1.15 6.14 -11.61
N GLY A 7 -0.87 7.45 -11.59
CA GLY A 7 -1.89 8.49 -11.40
C GLY A 7 -2.49 8.54 -9.99
N VAL A 8 -1.81 7.95 -9.00
CA VAL A 8 -2.29 7.85 -7.63
C VAL A 8 -1.97 9.15 -6.88
N VAL A 9 -2.97 9.75 -6.23
CA VAL A 9 -2.77 10.92 -5.36
C VAL A 9 -2.38 10.46 -3.96
N LEU A 10 -1.24 10.93 -3.43
CA LEU A 10 -0.79 10.63 -2.07
C LEU A 10 -0.96 11.87 -1.17
N ARG A 11 -1.61 11.70 -0.01
CA ARG A 11 -1.79 12.75 1.01
C ARG A 11 -1.35 12.21 2.37
N GLY A 12 -0.47 12.94 3.06
CA GLY A 12 -0.05 12.66 4.45
C GLY A 12 1.15 11.73 4.64
N ALA A 13 1.56 10.94 3.65
CA ALA A 13 2.64 9.94 3.81
C ALA A 13 4.08 10.51 3.78
N GLY A 14 4.97 9.89 4.57
CA GLY A 14 6.43 10.07 4.54
C GLY A 14 7.12 9.31 3.38
N VAL A 15 8.44 9.50 3.22
CA VAL A 15 9.24 8.88 2.13
C VAL A 15 9.35 7.36 2.28
N ASP A 16 9.25 6.88 3.52
CA ASP A 16 9.47 5.52 3.99
C ASP A 16 8.33 4.56 3.63
N GLU A 17 7.17 5.09 3.23
CA GLU A 17 5.98 4.33 2.83
C GLU A 17 5.88 4.17 1.30
N ALA A 18 6.96 4.48 0.59
CA ALA A 18 6.99 4.33 -0.85
C ALA A 18 6.71 2.86 -1.26
N PRO A 19 6.05 2.62 -2.40
CA PRO A 19 5.73 1.26 -2.88
C PRO A 19 6.92 0.32 -3.07
N GLN A 20 8.15 0.87 -3.03
CA GLN A 20 9.39 0.10 -3.06
C GLN A 20 9.74 -0.56 -1.72
N CYS A 21 9.17 -0.08 -0.60
CA CYS A 21 9.39 -0.62 0.74
C CYS A 21 8.54 -1.87 1.01
N TYR A 22 7.54 -2.15 0.17
CA TYR A 22 6.63 -3.29 0.31
C TYR A 22 6.94 -4.39 -0.70
N LYS A 23 6.73 -5.65 -0.29
CA LYS A 23 6.74 -6.80 -1.20
C LYS A 23 5.63 -6.65 -2.24
N ARG A 24 5.85 -7.18 -3.45
CA ARG A 24 4.81 -7.18 -4.49
C ARG A 24 3.64 -8.04 -4.03
N LEU A 25 2.45 -7.45 -3.97
CA LEU A 25 1.22 -8.12 -3.53
C LEU A 25 0.98 -9.45 -4.27
N LYS A 26 1.25 -9.50 -5.58
CA LYS A 26 1.11 -10.72 -6.38
C LYS A 26 1.98 -11.88 -5.87
N ASP A 27 3.20 -11.59 -5.42
CA ASP A 27 4.12 -12.61 -4.91
C ASP A 27 3.74 -13.05 -3.49
N VAL A 28 3.23 -12.13 -2.67
CA VAL A 28 2.69 -12.44 -1.35
C VAL A 28 1.46 -13.35 -1.47
N LEU A 29 0.53 -13.03 -2.37
CA LEU A 29 -0.67 -13.84 -2.62
C LEU A 29 -0.31 -15.23 -3.16
N ARG A 30 0.73 -15.35 -3.99
CA ARG A 30 1.24 -16.65 -4.45
C ARG A 30 1.70 -17.54 -3.29
N GLY A 31 2.32 -16.94 -2.27
CA GLY A 31 2.76 -17.66 -1.07
C GLY A 31 1.63 -18.18 -0.19
N GLN A 32 0.42 -17.60 -0.29
CA GLN A 32 -0.76 -18.09 0.45
C GLN A 32 -1.31 -19.40 -0.13
N GLY A 33 -1.14 -19.65 -1.43
CA GLY A 33 -1.62 -20.86 -2.08
C GLY A 33 -3.16 -20.96 -2.03
N PRO A 34 -3.75 -22.15 -1.75
CA PRO A 34 -5.19 -22.37 -1.78
C PRO A 34 -5.95 -21.88 -0.53
N THR A 35 -5.27 -21.25 0.43
CA THR A 35 -5.88 -20.80 1.69
C THR A 35 -6.75 -19.55 1.53
N VAL A 36 -6.55 -18.79 0.45
CA VAL A 36 -7.25 -17.53 0.18
C VAL A 36 -7.77 -17.52 -1.25
N ARG A 37 -9.01 -17.04 -1.44
CA ARG A 37 -9.61 -16.82 -2.77
C ARG A 37 -9.71 -15.32 -3.04
N VAL A 38 -9.02 -14.86 -4.08
CA VAL A 38 -9.13 -13.48 -4.56
C VAL A 38 -10.45 -13.31 -5.31
N LEU A 39 -11.32 -12.42 -4.81
CA LEU A 39 -12.59 -12.11 -5.46
C LEU A 39 -12.42 -11.00 -6.50
N HIS A 40 -11.72 -9.92 -6.12
CA HIS A 40 -11.52 -8.74 -6.96
C HIS A 40 -10.11 -8.19 -6.80
N THR A 41 -9.57 -7.62 -7.88
CA THR A 41 -8.35 -6.81 -7.84
C THR A 41 -8.73 -5.38 -8.16
N LEU A 42 -8.40 -4.45 -7.27
CA LEU A 42 -8.71 -3.03 -7.44
C LEU A 42 -7.44 -2.26 -7.78
N THR A 43 -7.61 -1.20 -8.60
CA THR A 43 -6.54 -0.27 -8.93
C THR A 43 -6.68 0.95 -8.02
N PRO A 44 -5.63 1.31 -7.26
CA PRO A 44 -5.70 2.47 -6.38
C PRO A 44 -5.81 3.75 -7.22
N ILE A 45 -6.63 4.70 -6.75
CA ILE A 45 -6.78 6.04 -7.32
C ILE A 45 -6.17 7.12 -6.42
N GLY A 46 -6.07 6.84 -5.12
CA GLY A 46 -5.48 7.73 -4.13
C GLY A 46 -5.18 6.96 -2.84
N VAL A 47 -4.26 7.50 -2.05
CA VAL A 47 -3.85 6.99 -0.75
C VAL A 47 -3.80 8.18 0.21
N ALA A 48 -4.57 8.08 1.30
CA ALA A 48 -4.52 9.02 2.41
C ALA A 48 -3.90 8.28 3.60
N MET A 49 -2.75 8.74 4.07
CA MET A 49 -2.05 8.19 5.22
C MET A 49 -1.97 9.23 6.32
N ALA A 50 -1.74 8.77 7.55
CA ALA A 50 -1.47 9.61 8.69
C ALA A 50 -0.14 10.37 8.49
N GLY A 51 -0.10 11.63 8.92
CA GLY A 51 1.09 12.49 8.86
C GLY A 51 2.23 11.97 9.72
N ALA A 52 3.48 12.34 9.41
CA ALA A 52 4.66 11.95 10.19
C ALA A 52 4.64 12.38 11.69
N ARG A 53 3.72 13.27 12.08
CA ARG A 53 3.51 13.72 13.48
C ARG A 53 2.17 13.30 14.05
N GLU A 54 1.44 12.45 13.34
CA GLU A 54 0.12 12.00 13.74
C GLU A 54 0.28 10.74 14.60
N PHE A 55 -0.34 10.75 15.78
CA PHE A 55 -0.32 9.64 16.71
C PHE A 55 -1.19 8.52 16.15
N ASP A 56 -0.57 7.43 15.70
CA ASP A 56 -1.26 6.21 15.28
C ASP A 56 -1.32 5.25 16.49
N PRO A 57 -2.51 5.02 17.08
CA PRO A 57 -2.67 4.15 18.26
C PRO A 57 -2.39 2.67 17.98
N TYR A 58 -2.19 2.29 16.71
CA TYR A 58 -1.83 0.95 16.27
C TYR A 58 -0.39 0.84 15.77
N LYS A 59 0.35 1.96 15.78
CA LYS A 59 1.78 2.00 15.49
C LYS A 59 2.55 1.72 16.78
N ASP A 60 2.38 0.51 17.29
CA ASP A 60 3.23 -0.20 18.26
C ASP A 60 2.89 -1.70 18.21
#